data_AF-A0ABC9YBV5-F1
#
_entry.id   AF-A0ABC9YBV5-F1
#
_cell.length_a   1.000
_cell.length_b   1.000
_cell.length_c   1.000
_cell.angle_alpha   90.00
_cell.angle_beta   90.00
_cell.angle_gamma   90.00
#
_symmetry.space_group_name_H-M   'P 1'
#
loop_
_entity.id
_entity.type
_entity.pdbx_description
1 polymer ?
#
loop_
_entity_poly.entity_id
_entity_poly.type
_entity_poly.pdbx_seq_one_letter_code
_entity_poly.pdbx_strand_id
1 'polypeptide(L)'
;MASVEVQWRVEADSRLSWPEVTPPMSAAMPDMLELHYELESKAAKWYATIDRANAFFSIPLAAECRPQFAFTWRGVQYTWNRLPQRWKHSPTICHGLIQAALEKGEAPEHLQYIDDIIVWGNSAEEVSEKGKKIIQILLQAGFAIKPSKVKGPAQEIQFLGIRWHDGRRQIPMDIINKIAAMSPPTNKKETQAFLGVVGFWRMHIPNYSLIVSPLYHVTRKKNDFKWGPEQRQAFEQIKQEIVHAVSLGPVRAGPDVKNVLYTAARENGPTWSLWQKAAGET
;
A
#
# COMPACT_ATOMS: atom_id res chain seq x y z
N MET A 1 -4.67 -29.17 -24.26
CA MET A 1 -5.61 -28.46 -23.36
C MET A 1 -4.95 -28.36 -22.00
N ALA A 2 -4.53 -27.17 -21.59
CA ALA A 2 -3.99 -26.97 -20.25
C ALA A 2 -5.16 -26.95 -19.26
N SER A 3 -5.20 -27.92 -18.34
CA SER A 3 -6.15 -27.95 -17.24
C SER A 3 -5.85 -26.79 -16.29
N VAL A 4 -6.77 -25.84 -16.17
CA VAL A 4 -6.70 -24.80 -15.14
C VAL A 4 -7.01 -25.48 -13.80
N GLU A 5 -5.99 -25.66 -12.96
CA GLU A 5 -6.18 -26.13 -11.59
C GLU A 5 -6.93 -25.03 -10.80
N VAL A 6 -8.19 -25.29 -10.47
CA VAL A 6 -8.99 -24.39 -9.65
C VAL A 6 -8.65 -24.65 -8.18
N GLN A 7 -7.88 -23.75 -7.57
CA GLN A 7 -7.58 -23.79 -6.15
C GLN A 7 -8.66 -23.05 -5.35
N TRP A 8 -9.40 -23.76 -4.51
CA TRP A 8 -10.38 -23.18 -3.60
C TRP A 8 -9.70 -22.70 -2.30
N ARG A 9 -10.09 -21.52 -1.81
CA ARG A 9 -9.67 -20.99 -0.50
C ARG A 9 -10.87 -20.96 0.45
N VAL A 10 -10.74 -21.60 1.60
CA VAL A 10 -11.76 -21.51 2.67
C VAL A 10 -11.65 -20.14 3.34
N GLU A 11 -12.75 -19.40 3.35
CA GLU A 11 -12.88 -18.15 4.10
C GLU A 11 -14.00 -18.29 5.13
N ALA A 12 -13.66 -18.22 6.41
CA ALA A 12 -14.64 -18.10 7.46
C ALA A 12 -15.02 -16.62 7.60
N ASP A 13 -16.32 -16.30 7.49
CA ASP A 13 -16.79 -14.92 7.66
C ASP A 13 -16.77 -14.54 9.15
N SER A 14 -15.75 -13.78 9.53
CA SER A 14 -15.51 -13.32 10.90
C SER A 14 -16.33 -12.08 11.27
N ARG A 15 -17.06 -11.47 10.33
CA ARG A 15 -17.73 -10.17 10.52
C ARG A 15 -18.91 -10.20 11.50
N LEU A 16 -19.48 -11.38 11.76
CA LEU A 16 -20.72 -11.53 12.52
C LEU A 16 -20.54 -11.99 13.98
N SER A 17 -19.36 -12.47 14.39
CA SER A 17 -19.24 -13.11 15.73
C SER A 17 -17.94 -12.83 16.51
N TRP A 18 -16.82 -12.52 15.86
CA TRP A 18 -15.53 -12.37 16.56
C TRP A 18 -15.25 -10.94 17.09
N PRO A 19 -15.69 -9.85 16.44
CA PRO A 19 -15.39 -8.49 16.89
C PRO A 19 -16.05 -8.06 18.19
N GLU A 20 -17.26 -8.56 18.51
CA GLU A 20 -18.05 -8.13 19.68
C GLU A 20 -17.56 -8.71 21.01
N VAL A 21 -16.87 -9.86 20.98
CA VAL A 21 -16.42 -10.58 22.18
C VAL A 21 -14.92 -10.40 22.49
N THR A 22 -14.16 -9.74 21.61
CA THR A 22 -12.73 -9.48 21.87
C THR A 22 -12.49 -8.02 22.27
N PRO A 23 -11.88 -7.75 23.46
CA PRO A 23 -11.47 -6.40 23.84
C PRO A 23 -10.59 -5.75 22.76
N PRO A 24 -10.71 -4.44 22.54
CA PRO A 24 -9.85 -3.74 21.59
C PRO A 24 -8.39 -3.80 22.05
N MET A 25 -7.52 -4.26 21.15
CA MET A 25 -6.08 -4.20 21.32
C MET A 25 -5.53 -2.94 20.62
N SER A 26 -4.63 -2.22 21.28
CA SER A 26 -3.95 -1.07 20.67
C SER A 26 -3.12 -1.54 19.48
N ALA A 27 -3.32 -0.93 18.31
CA ALA A 27 -2.55 -1.24 17.13
C ALA A 27 -1.22 -0.46 17.18
N ALA A 28 -0.11 -1.18 17.34
CA ALA A 28 1.25 -0.62 17.22
C ALA A 28 1.72 -0.55 15.75
N MET A 29 0.80 -0.61 14.78
CA MET A 29 1.17 -0.66 13.37
C MET A 29 1.51 0.75 12.87
N PRO A 30 2.65 0.92 12.18
CA PRO A 30 3.00 2.20 11.59
C PRO A 30 2.02 2.58 10.49
N ASP A 31 1.84 3.89 10.29
CA ASP A 31 1.05 4.41 9.18
C ASP A 31 1.79 4.15 7.85
N MET A 32 1.07 3.68 6.84
CA MET A 32 1.68 3.33 5.55
C MET A 32 2.30 4.55 4.86
N LEU A 33 1.72 5.74 5.01
CA LEU A 33 2.25 6.96 4.41
C LEU A 33 3.54 7.39 5.12
N GLU A 34 3.63 7.24 6.44
CA GLU A 34 4.87 7.44 7.19
C GLU A 34 5.98 6.50 6.72
N LEU A 35 5.68 5.20 6.54
CA LEU A 35 6.65 4.24 6.00
C LEU A 35 7.13 4.61 4.59
N HIS A 36 6.23 5.12 3.74
CA HIS A 36 6.63 5.62 2.43
C HIS A 36 7.57 6.81 2.54
N TYR A 37 7.28 7.80 3.40
CA TYR A 37 8.16 8.94 3.58
C TYR A 37 9.51 8.54 4.18
N GLU A 38 9.52 7.59 5.12
CA GLU A 38 10.76 7.08 5.68
C GLU A 38 11.61 6.42 4.58
N LEU A 39 11.04 5.53 3.77
CA LEU A 39 11.78 4.88 2.68
C LEU A 39 12.26 5.87 1.61
N GLU A 40 11.44 6.88 1.28
CA GLU A 40 11.80 7.97 0.37
C GLU A 40 13.01 8.75 0.90
N SER A 41 13.06 9.02 2.21
CA SER A 41 14.17 9.73 2.85
C SER A 41 15.53 9.01 2.73
N LYS A 42 15.52 7.69 2.53
CA LYS A 42 16.75 6.88 2.41
C LYS A 42 17.45 7.07 1.06
N ALA A 43 16.74 7.58 0.05
CA ALA A 43 17.27 7.81 -1.29
C ALA A 43 18.02 6.60 -1.90
N ALA A 44 17.56 5.38 -1.58
CA ALA A 44 18.29 4.16 -1.89
C ALA A 44 18.23 3.77 -3.38
N LYS A 45 19.22 3.02 -3.84
CA LYS A 45 19.32 2.57 -5.24
C LYS A 45 18.91 1.12 -5.46
N TRP A 46 19.05 0.30 -4.42
CA TRP A 46 18.75 -1.11 -4.46
C TRP A 46 17.82 -1.49 -3.33
N TYR A 47 16.93 -2.45 -3.60
CA TYR A 47 15.89 -2.90 -2.68
C TYR A 47 15.72 -4.40 -2.75
N ALA A 48 15.32 -5.01 -1.64
CA ALA A 48 14.76 -6.35 -1.62
C ALA A 48 13.53 -6.38 -0.71
N THR A 49 12.54 -7.18 -1.08
CA THR A 49 11.32 -7.36 -0.30
C THR A 49 11.14 -8.82 0.08
N ILE A 50 10.57 -9.03 1.26
CA ILE A 50 10.23 -10.35 1.80
C ILE A 50 8.75 -10.28 2.15
N ASP A 51 7.92 -10.92 1.33
CA ASP A 51 6.48 -11.12 1.58
C ASP A 51 6.30 -12.46 2.30
N ARG A 52 5.52 -12.47 3.37
CA ARG A 52 5.18 -13.71 4.07
C ARG A 52 3.73 -14.11 3.89
N ALA A 53 3.44 -14.66 2.72
CA ALA A 53 2.17 -15.36 2.49
C ALA A 53 1.81 -16.33 3.63
N ASN A 54 0.61 -16.16 4.17
CA ASN A 54 0.08 -16.95 5.29
C ASN A 54 0.89 -16.82 6.61
N ALA A 55 1.54 -15.68 6.86
CA ALA A 55 2.29 -15.43 8.09
C ALA A 55 1.49 -15.78 9.37
N PHE A 56 0.18 -15.49 9.37
CA PHE A 56 -0.71 -15.82 10.49
C PHE A 56 -0.74 -17.31 10.82
N PHE A 57 -0.68 -18.19 9.82
CA PHE A 57 -0.69 -19.64 10.07
C PHE A 57 0.62 -20.17 10.67
N SER A 58 1.67 -19.34 10.74
CA SER A 58 2.88 -19.66 11.52
C SER A 58 2.67 -19.48 13.03
N ILE A 59 1.62 -18.76 13.45
CA ILE A 59 1.40 -18.38 14.84
C ILE A 59 0.41 -19.37 15.49
N PRO A 60 0.82 -20.15 16.51
CA PRO A 60 -0.07 -21.05 17.22
C PRO A 60 -1.14 -20.29 18.00
N LEU A 61 -2.38 -20.80 17.97
CA LEU A 61 -3.40 -20.38 18.93
C LEU A 61 -3.29 -21.20 20.22
N ALA A 62 -3.31 -20.49 21.34
CA ALA A 62 -3.47 -21.06 22.67
C ALA A 62 -4.73 -21.94 22.70
N ALA A 63 -4.67 -23.10 23.37
CA ALA A 63 -5.72 -24.11 23.31
C ALA A 63 -7.08 -23.58 23.81
N GLU A 64 -7.03 -22.67 24.77
CA GLU A 64 -8.16 -22.02 25.43
C GLU A 64 -8.87 -21.02 24.50
N CYS A 65 -8.16 -20.48 23.51
CA CYS A 65 -8.72 -19.53 22.54
C CYS A 65 -9.39 -20.22 21.35
N ARG A 66 -9.03 -21.48 21.03
CA ARG A 66 -9.52 -22.18 19.83
C ARG A 66 -11.05 -22.24 19.74
N PRO A 67 -11.81 -22.55 20.81
CA PRO A 67 -13.28 -22.63 20.71
C PRO A 67 -13.94 -21.34 20.20
N GLN A 68 -13.33 -20.17 20.44
CA GLN A 68 -13.84 -18.87 19.98
C GLN A 68 -13.81 -18.73 18.45
N PHE A 69 -12.93 -19.48 17.79
CA PHE A 69 -12.76 -19.47 16.34
C PHE A 69 -13.44 -20.66 15.65
N ALA A 70 -14.36 -21.34 16.33
CA ALA A 70 -15.07 -22.48 15.76
C ALA A 70 -16.01 -22.06 14.61
N PHE A 71 -16.13 -22.91 13.60
CA PHE A 71 -17.08 -22.77 12.48
C PHE A 71 -17.66 -24.14 12.11
N THR A 72 -18.83 -24.15 11.49
CA THR A 72 -19.51 -25.40 11.09
C THR A 72 -19.48 -25.56 9.59
N TRP A 73 -19.06 -26.74 9.11
CA TRP A 73 -19.12 -27.11 7.70
C TRP A 73 -19.76 -28.50 7.57
N ARG A 74 -20.84 -28.59 6.78
CA ARG A 74 -21.60 -29.84 6.55
C ARG A 74 -21.98 -30.59 7.84
N GLY A 75 -22.39 -29.84 8.87
CA GLY A 75 -22.80 -30.41 10.16
C GLY A 75 -21.64 -30.83 11.07
N VAL A 76 -20.40 -30.64 10.66
CA VAL A 76 -19.20 -30.90 11.48
C VAL A 76 -18.61 -29.58 11.95
N GLN A 77 -18.28 -29.48 13.23
CA GLN A 77 -17.63 -28.31 13.80
C GLN A 77 -16.11 -28.42 13.64
N TYR A 78 -15.50 -27.36 13.13
CA TYR A 78 -14.06 -27.19 13.00
C TYR A 78 -13.62 -25.99 13.81
N THR A 79 -12.33 -25.92 14.14
CA THR A 79 -11.71 -24.75 14.75
C THR A 79 -10.30 -24.54 14.22
N TRP A 80 -9.79 -23.33 14.39
CA TRP A 80 -8.43 -22.96 14.01
C TRP A 80 -7.42 -23.32 15.11
N ASN A 81 -6.34 -23.99 14.72
CA ASN A 81 -5.18 -24.25 15.59
C ASN A 81 -4.08 -23.17 15.49
N ARG A 82 -4.23 -22.27 14.51
CA ARG A 82 -3.31 -21.19 14.17
C ARG A 82 -4.09 -19.90 13.99
N LEU A 83 -3.41 -18.76 14.11
CA LEU A 83 -4.04 -17.45 14.02
C LEU A 83 -4.84 -17.31 12.71
N PRO A 84 -6.17 -17.11 12.77
CA PRO A 84 -7.01 -17.12 11.58
C PRO A 84 -6.79 -15.85 10.73
N GLN A 85 -6.94 -16.01 9.42
CA GLN A 85 -7.06 -14.86 8.53
C GLN A 85 -8.38 -14.12 8.80
N ARG A 86 -8.42 -12.81 8.51
CA ARG A 86 -9.59 -11.93 8.67
C ARG A 86 -10.07 -11.67 10.10
N TRP A 87 -9.38 -12.18 11.13
CA TRP A 87 -9.61 -11.68 12.49
C TRP A 87 -8.93 -10.33 12.69
N LYS A 88 -9.66 -9.37 13.30
CA LYS A 88 -9.25 -7.96 13.41
C LYS A 88 -7.87 -7.75 14.05
N HIS A 89 -7.47 -8.65 14.95
CA HIS A 89 -6.20 -8.55 15.69
C HIS A 89 -5.07 -9.39 15.10
N SER A 90 -5.35 -10.25 14.10
CA SER A 90 -4.30 -11.06 13.47
C SER A 90 -3.15 -10.23 12.91
N PRO A 91 -3.39 -9.10 12.20
CA PRO A 91 -2.32 -8.25 11.70
C PRO A 91 -1.42 -7.70 12.82
N THR A 92 -2.02 -7.19 13.90
CA THR A 92 -1.28 -6.58 15.01
C THR A 92 -0.44 -7.59 15.77
N ILE A 93 -1.00 -8.78 16.07
CA ILE A 93 -0.25 -9.86 16.73
C ILE A 93 0.90 -10.32 15.85
N CYS A 94 0.65 -10.51 14.56
CA CYS A 94 1.67 -10.93 13.62
C CYS A 94 2.79 -9.90 13.48
N HIS A 95 2.43 -8.63 13.35
CA HIS A 95 3.37 -7.53 13.26
C HIS A 95 4.29 -7.49 14.49
N GLY A 96 3.71 -7.50 15.70
CA GLY A 96 4.48 -7.43 16.94
C GLY A 96 5.40 -8.64 17.16
N LEU A 97 4.97 -9.85 16.81
CA LEU A 97 5.82 -11.05 16.92
C LEU A 97 7.01 -11.01 15.94
N ILE A 98 6.78 -10.53 14.72
CA ILE A 98 7.86 -10.37 13.73
C ILE A 98 8.81 -9.26 14.20
N GLN A 99 8.28 -8.12 14.64
CA GLN A 99 9.08 -7.01 15.14
C GLN A 99 9.97 -7.46 16.31
N ALA A 100 9.41 -8.15 17.31
CA ALA A 100 10.17 -8.66 18.45
C ALA A 100 11.26 -9.66 18.03
N ALA A 101 11.00 -10.49 17.01
CA ALA A 101 12.00 -11.40 16.47
C ALA A 101 13.15 -10.64 15.78
N LEU A 102 12.83 -9.63 14.98
CA LEU A 102 13.80 -8.79 14.28
C LEU A 102 14.65 -7.98 15.25
N GLU A 103 14.04 -7.39 16.28
CA GLU A 103 14.74 -6.67 17.35
C GLU A 103 15.69 -7.60 18.12
N LYS A 104 15.21 -8.76 18.57
CA LYS A 104 16.02 -9.75 19.28
C LYS A 104 17.17 -10.30 18.43
N GLY A 105 16.95 -10.43 17.12
CA GLY A 105 17.94 -10.91 16.17
C GLY A 105 18.91 -9.84 15.67
N GLU A 106 18.82 -8.61 16.20
CA GLU A 106 19.62 -7.45 15.75
C GLU A 106 19.56 -7.28 14.23
N ALA A 107 18.33 -7.30 13.71
CA ALA A 107 18.05 -7.12 12.30
C ALA A 107 18.73 -5.86 11.74
N PRO A 108 19.29 -5.92 10.52
CA PRO A 108 19.76 -4.71 9.85
C PRO A 108 18.61 -3.72 9.61
N GLU A 109 18.94 -2.50 9.22
CA GLU A 109 17.95 -1.47 8.87
C GLU A 109 16.92 -2.00 7.86
N HIS A 110 15.64 -1.89 8.20
CA HIS A 110 14.51 -2.40 7.43
C HIS A 110 13.23 -1.62 7.77
N LEU A 111 12.22 -1.73 6.91
CA LEU A 111 10.85 -1.34 7.23
C LEU A 111 9.95 -2.56 7.19
N GLN A 112 8.97 -2.58 8.08
CA GLN A 112 8.01 -3.67 8.20
C GLN A 112 6.59 -3.11 8.22
N TYR A 113 5.69 -3.77 7.53
CA TYR A 113 4.26 -3.59 7.66
C TYR A 113 3.56 -4.94 7.65
N ILE A 114 3.00 -5.33 8.80
CA ILE A 114 2.49 -6.69 9.05
C ILE A 114 3.54 -7.75 8.69
N ASP A 115 3.38 -8.38 7.52
CA ASP A 115 4.13 -9.51 6.98
C ASP A 115 5.02 -9.14 5.78
N ASP A 116 4.92 -7.89 5.30
CA ASP A 116 5.79 -7.32 4.27
C ASP A 116 7.01 -6.63 4.91
N ILE A 117 8.21 -7.03 4.51
CA ILE A 117 9.47 -6.41 4.94
C ILE A 117 10.22 -5.91 3.71
N ILE A 118 10.82 -4.72 3.81
CA ILE A 118 11.72 -4.17 2.80
C ILE A 118 13.06 -3.81 3.43
N VAL A 119 14.13 -4.12 2.70
CA VAL A 119 15.50 -3.67 2.97
C VAL A 119 16.02 -2.90 1.75
N TRP A 120 16.96 -1.99 1.99
CA TRP A 120 17.52 -1.11 0.97
C TRP A 120 19.03 -0.91 1.15
N GLY A 121 19.67 -0.37 0.12
CA GLY A 121 21.10 -0.11 0.10
C GLY A 121 21.58 0.58 -1.18
N ASN A 122 22.90 0.78 -1.26
CA ASN A 122 23.56 1.43 -2.38
C ASN A 122 24.13 0.42 -3.40
N SER A 123 24.24 -0.86 -3.04
CA SER A 123 24.63 -1.94 -3.95
C SER A 123 23.70 -3.15 -3.81
N ALA A 124 23.72 -4.02 -4.84
CA ALA A 124 22.95 -5.26 -4.82
C ALA A 124 23.44 -6.21 -3.73
N GLU A 125 24.76 -6.24 -3.49
CA GLU A 125 25.42 -7.11 -2.53
C GLU A 125 25.01 -6.75 -1.09
N GLU A 126 25.05 -5.48 -0.73
CA GLU A 126 24.62 -4.97 0.58
C GLU A 126 23.18 -5.40 0.89
N VAL A 127 22.29 -5.19 -0.07
CA VAL A 127 20.86 -5.54 0.06
C VAL A 127 20.66 -7.05 0.17
N SER A 128 21.42 -7.84 -0.59
CA SER A 128 21.38 -9.30 -0.52
C SER A 128 21.81 -9.81 0.85
N GLU A 129 22.87 -9.24 1.42
CA GLU A 129 23.34 -9.59 2.77
C GLU A 129 22.33 -9.21 3.86
N LYS A 130 21.77 -8.00 3.79
CA LYS A 130 20.69 -7.58 4.69
C LYS A 130 19.50 -8.53 4.61
N GLY A 131 19.05 -8.85 3.40
CA GLY A 131 17.94 -9.78 3.17
C GLY A 131 18.19 -11.18 3.74
N LYS A 132 19.40 -11.74 3.54
CA LYS A 132 19.78 -13.03 4.11
C LYS A 132 19.75 -13.03 5.64
N LYS A 133 20.26 -11.97 6.28
CA LYS A 133 20.23 -11.83 7.74
C LYS A 133 18.80 -11.77 8.28
N ILE A 134 17.92 -10.98 7.65
CA ILE A 134 16.49 -10.92 8.00
C ILE A 134 15.85 -12.32 7.89
N ILE A 135 16.06 -13.02 6.77
CA ILE A 135 15.50 -14.36 6.55
C ILE A 135 15.98 -15.33 7.64
N GLN A 136 17.27 -15.30 7.99
CA GLN A 136 17.83 -16.17 9.03
C GLN A 136 17.18 -15.94 10.39
N ILE A 137 17.02 -14.67 10.80
CA ILE A 137 16.36 -14.30 12.06
C ILE A 137 14.92 -14.84 12.10
N LEU A 138 14.18 -14.64 11.01
CA LEU A 138 12.79 -15.10 10.92
C LEU A 138 12.69 -16.63 10.99
N LEU A 139 13.54 -17.35 10.25
CA LEU A 139 13.58 -18.82 10.30
C LEU A 139 13.89 -19.33 11.71
N GLN A 140 14.83 -18.70 12.42
CA GLN A 140 15.16 -19.03 13.81
C GLN A 140 14.00 -18.76 14.78
N ALA A 141 13.19 -17.75 14.49
CA ALA A 141 11.96 -17.45 15.24
C ALA A 141 10.77 -18.37 14.89
N GLY A 142 10.97 -19.38 14.03
CA GLY A 142 9.94 -20.35 13.66
C GLY A 142 8.99 -19.88 12.56
N PHE A 143 9.35 -18.80 11.86
CA PHE A 143 8.55 -18.28 10.76
C PHE A 143 8.90 -18.93 9.43
N ALA A 144 7.88 -19.38 8.69
CA ALA A 144 8.07 -19.91 7.35
C ALA A 144 8.20 -18.78 6.32
N ILE A 145 9.15 -18.94 5.38
CA ILE A 145 9.38 -18.05 4.25
C ILE A 145 9.45 -18.89 2.98
N LYS A 146 8.68 -18.49 1.95
CA LYS A 146 8.74 -19.11 0.64
C LYS A 146 9.77 -18.39 -0.22
N PRO A 147 10.74 -19.08 -0.86
CA PRO A 147 11.72 -18.44 -1.74
C PRO A 147 11.08 -17.59 -2.85
N SER A 148 9.93 -18.03 -3.40
CA SER A 148 9.19 -17.30 -4.43
C SER A 148 8.59 -15.96 -3.97
N LYS A 149 8.64 -15.66 -2.67
CA LYS A 149 8.13 -14.43 -2.06
C LYS A 149 9.25 -13.48 -1.61
N VAL A 150 10.50 -13.88 -1.78
CA VAL A 150 11.65 -12.99 -1.67
C VAL A 150 11.90 -12.41 -3.06
N LYS A 151 11.94 -11.08 -3.17
CA LYS A 151 12.20 -10.38 -4.43
C LYS A 151 13.39 -9.44 -4.26
N GLY A 152 14.14 -9.26 -5.34
CA GLY A 152 15.38 -8.48 -5.35
C GLY A 152 16.61 -9.32 -4.91
N PRO A 153 17.78 -8.68 -4.75
CA PRO A 153 18.04 -7.24 -4.89
C PRO A 153 17.69 -6.72 -6.29
N ALA A 154 17.01 -5.59 -6.37
CA ALA A 154 16.62 -4.94 -7.61
C ALA A 154 16.61 -3.41 -7.45
N GLN A 155 16.83 -2.68 -8.54
CA GLN A 155 16.73 -1.22 -8.56
C GLN A 155 15.27 -0.74 -8.62
N GLU A 156 14.37 -1.63 -9.00
CA GLU A 156 12.93 -1.42 -9.03
C GLU A 156 12.24 -2.47 -8.16
N ILE A 157 11.37 -2.04 -7.25
CA ILE A 157 10.55 -2.95 -6.44
C ILE A 157 9.17 -2.36 -6.19
N GLN A 158 8.21 -3.21 -5.85
CA GLN A 158 6.90 -2.78 -5.36
C GLN A 158 6.77 -3.12 -3.88
N PHE A 159 6.42 -2.14 -3.06
CA PHE A 159 6.22 -2.27 -1.61
C PHE A 159 4.99 -1.44 -1.21
N LEU A 160 4.07 -2.04 -0.45
CA LEU A 160 2.83 -1.39 0.02
C LEU A 160 2.01 -0.69 -1.07
N GLY A 161 1.92 -1.32 -2.25
CA GLY A 161 1.16 -0.80 -3.38
C GLY A 161 1.87 0.31 -4.17
N ILE A 162 3.09 0.67 -3.79
CA ILE A 162 3.89 1.72 -4.41
C ILE A 162 5.06 1.13 -5.18
N ARG A 163 5.38 1.70 -6.35
CA ARG A 163 6.60 1.38 -7.10
C ARG A 163 7.74 2.27 -6.60
N TRP A 164 8.87 1.64 -6.29
CA TRP A 164 10.10 2.29 -5.85
C TRP A 164 11.17 2.09 -6.91
N HIS A 165 11.79 3.19 -7.36
CA HIS A 165 12.88 3.17 -8.33
C HIS A 165 13.76 4.40 -8.15
N ASP A 166 15.08 4.20 -8.05
CA ASP A 166 16.08 5.28 -7.90
C ASP A 166 15.76 6.26 -6.75
N GLY A 167 15.43 5.73 -5.57
CA GLY A 167 15.09 6.53 -4.39
C GLY A 167 13.75 7.26 -4.49
N ARG A 168 12.94 6.99 -5.52
CA ARG A 168 11.70 7.71 -5.79
C ARG A 168 10.48 6.81 -5.72
N ARG A 169 9.40 7.39 -5.20
CA ARG A 169 8.06 6.85 -5.23
C ARG A 169 7.38 7.12 -6.57
N GLN A 170 6.79 6.08 -7.15
CA GLN A 170 6.09 6.13 -8.43
C GLN A 170 4.75 5.38 -8.38
N ILE A 171 3.85 5.73 -9.30
CA ILE A 171 2.64 4.97 -9.55
C ILE A 171 3.01 3.68 -10.31
N PRO A 172 2.58 2.49 -9.86
CA PRO A 172 2.81 1.25 -10.61
C PRO A 172 2.18 1.30 -12.01
N MET A 173 2.88 0.74 -13.00
CA MET A 173 2.47 0.80 -14.41
C MET A 173 1.12 0.12 -14.67
N ASP A 174 0.82 -0.97 -13.96
CA ASP A 174 -0.47 -1.64 -14.08
C ASP A 174 -1.63 -0.75 -13.60
N ILE A 175 -1.40 0.09 -12.59
CA ILE A 175 -2.37 1.07 -12.09
C ILE A 175 -2.56 2.21 -13.09
N ILE A 176 -1.47 2.74 -13.67
CA ILE A 176 -1.52 3.74 -14.75
C ILE A 176 -2.37 3.21 -15.91
N ASN A 177 -2.07 2.00 -16.39
CA ASN A 177 -2.78 1.37 -17.50
C ASN A 177 -4.26 1.14 -17.18
N LYS A 178 -4.58 0.67 -15.97
CA LYS A 178 -5.98 0.48 -15.53
C LYS A 178 -6.75 1.79 -15.55
N ILE A 179 -6.18 2.89 -15.04
CA ILE A 179 -6.85 4.19 -14.99
C ILE A 179 -7.00 4.78 -16.40
N ALA A 180 -5.96 4.68 -17.23
CA ALA A 180 -6.00 5.13 -18.63
C ALA A 180 -7.08 4.40 -19.45
N ALA A 181 -7.36 3.13 -19.13
CA ALA A 181 -8.38 2.33 -19.79
C ALA A 181 -9.81 2.53 -19.24
N MET A 182 -10.01 3.28 -18.14
CA MET A 182 -11.34 3.47 -17.56
C MET A 182 -12.27 4.21 -18.52
N SER A 183 -13.51 3.73 -18.60
CA SER A 183 -14.60 4.38 -19.32
C SER A 183 -15.18 5.55 -18.51
N PRO A 184 -15.77 6.56 -19.16
CA PRO A 184 -16.43 7.66 -18.46
C PRO A 184 -17.53 7.14 -17.51
N PRO A 185 -17.59 7.63 -16.26
CA PRO A 185 -18.63 7.23 -15.31
C PRO A 185 -20.01 7.71 -15.77
N THR A 186 -21.01 6.87 -15.55
CA THR A 186 -22.40 7.09 -15.98
C THR A 186 -23.31 7.58 -14.85
N ASN A 187 -22.81 7.58 -13.61
CA ASN A 187 -23.56 7.99 -12.43
C ASN A 187 -22.63 8.50 -11.32
N LYS A 188 -23.22 9.11 -10.29
CA LYS A 188 -22.47 9.69 -9.15
C LYS A 188 -21.58 8.67 -8.43
N LYS A 189 -22.06 7.43 -8.27
CA LYS A 189 -21.33 6.38 -7.54
C LYS A 189 -20.08 5.97 -8.30
N GLU A 190 -20.18 5.82 -9.63
CA GLU A 190 -19.02 5.57 -10.49
C GLU A 190 -18.04 6.74 -10.49
N THR A 191 -18.53 7.99 -10.53
CA THR A 191 -17.64 9.16 -10.43
C THR A 191 -16.92 9.22 -9.08
N GLN A 192 -17.60 8.89 -7.98
CA GLN A 192 -16.98 8.80 -6.65
C GLN A 192 -15.94 7.68 -6.58
N ALA A 193 -16.23 6.52 -7.16
CA ALA A 193 -15.28 5.41 -7.22
C ALA A 193 -14.03 5.80 -8.02
N PHE A 194 -14.21 6.43 -9.18
CA PHE A 194 -13.12 6.95 -10.00
C PHE A 194 -12.27 7.96 -9.22
N LEU A 195 -12.91 8.97 -8.59
CA LEU A 195 -12.24 9.98 -7.76
C LEU A 195 -11.50 9.37 -6.56
N GLY A 196 -12.02 8.28 -5.99
CA GLY A 196 -11.33 7.53 -4.94
C GLY A 196 -10.03 6.91 -5.43
N VAL A 197 -10.05 6.29 -6.63
CA VAL A 197 -8.86 5.68 -7.25
C VAL A 197 -7.81 6.73 -7.60
N VAL A 198 -8.18 7.77 -8.35
CA VAL A 198 -7.22 8.81 -8.77
C VAL A 198 -6.79 9.70 -7.60
N GLY A 199 -7.65 9.87 -6.59
CA GLY A 199 -7.39 10.67 -5.40
C GLY A 199 -6.31 10.09 -4.49
N PHE A 200 -6.08 8.77 -4.51
CA PHE A 200 -4.95 8.15 -3.82
C PHE A 200 -3.60 8.63 -4.40
N TRP A 201 -3.55 8.87 -5.72
CA TRP A 201 -2.35 9.28 -6.46
C TRP A 201 -2.18 10.79 -6.60
N ARG A 202 -3.06 11.59 -5.99
CA ARG A 202 -3.11 13.06 -6.17
C ARG A 202 -1.77 13.79 -5.98
N MET A 203 -0.88 13.27 -5.13
CA MET A 203 0.43 13.88 -4.88
C MET A 203 1.37 13.82 -6.10
N HIS A 204 1.14 12.86 -7.01
CA HIS A 204 1.93 12.71 -8.23
C HIS A 204 1.44 13.60 -9.37
N ILE A 205 0.33 14.33 -9.16
CA ILE A 205 -0.39 15.03 -10.23
C ILE A 205 -0.40 16.54 -9.92
N PRO A 206 0.38 17.35 -10.65
CA PRO A 206 0.31 18.80 -10.56
C PRO A 206 -1.12 19.30 -10.80
N ASN A 207 -1.55 20.29 -10.01
CA ASN A 207 -2.88 20.90 -10.15
C ASN A 207 -4.07 19.94 -10.03
N TYR A 208 -3.89 18.75 -9.44
CA TYR A 208 -4.92 17.71 -9.31
C TYR A 208 -6.32 18.26 -8.98
N SER A 209 -6.41 19.05 -7.91
CA SER A 209 -7.67 19.60 -7.39
C SER A 209 -8.40 20.51 -8.38
N LEU A 210 -7.66 21.26 -9.21
CA LEU A 210 -8.23 22.08 -10.27
C LEU A 210 -8.83 21.23 -11.38
N ILE A 211 -8.12 20.18 -11.79
CA ILE A 211 -8.51 19.28 -12.87
C ILE A 211 -9.78 18.52 -12.49
N VAL A 212 -9.84 17.94 -11.28
CA VAL A 212 -10.98 17.10 -10.88
C VAL A 212 -12.16 17.88 -10.28
N SER A 213 -12.06 19.20 -10.16
CA SER A 213 -13.11 20.06 -9.59
C SER A 213 -14.50 19.86 -10.26
N PRO A 214 -14.61 19.81 -11.61
CA PRO A 214 -15.89 19.55 -12.28
C PRO A 214 -16.49 18.18 -11.94
N LEU A 215 -15.66 17.19 -11.64
CA LEU A 215 -16.09 15.84 -11.25
C LEU A 215 -16.61 15.81 -9.81
N TYR A 216 -15.97 16.53 -8.89
CA TYR A 216 -16.50 16.69 -7.53
C TYR A 216 -17.84 17.43 -7.52
N HIS A 217 -18.06 18.36 -8.44
CA HIS A 217 -19.34 19.08 -8.52
C HIS A 217 -20.53 18.14 -8.77
N VAL A 218 -20.38 17.14 -9.65
CA VAL A 218 -21.48 16.21 -9.99
C VAL A 218 -21.70 15.12 -8.94
N THR A 219 -20.75 14.90 -8.02
CA THR A 219 -20.89 13.92 -6.93
C THR A 219 -21.59 14.49 -5.69
N ARG A 220 -21.82 15.81 -5.62
CA ARG A 220 -22.51 16.45 -4.49
C ARG A 220 -23.95 15.92 -4.38
N LYS A 221 -24.39 15.68 -3.13
CA LYS A 221 -25.74 15.13 -2.86
C LYS A 221 -26.86 16.00 -3.46
N LYS A 222 -26.73 17.33 -3.35
CA LYS A 222 -27.72 18.32 -3.80
C LYS A 222 -27.77 18.54 -5.32
N ASN A 223 -26.78 18.06 -6.07
CA ASN A 223 -26.66 18.36 -7.50
C ASN A 223 -27.20 17.18 -8.32
N ASP A 224 -27.85 17.43 -9.44
CA ASP A 224 -28.16 16.34 -10.38
C ASP A 224 -26.89 15.82 -11.05
N PHE A 225 -26.90 14.54 -11.45
CA PHE A 225 -25.80 14.01 -12.24
C PHE A 225 -25.90 14.54 -13.67
N LYS A 226 -24.98 15.44 -14.05
CA LYS A 226 -24.89 16.02 -15.39
C LYS A 226 -23.49 15.79 -15.94
N TRP A 227 -23.37 14.97 -16.98
CA TRP A 227 -22.09 14.67 -17.62
C TRP A 227 -21.88 15.54 -18.87
N GLY A 228 -21.45 16.78 -18.65
CA GLY A 228 -21.26 17.79 -19.68
C GLY A 228 -19.84 17.83 -20.28
N PRO A 229 -19.57 18.81 -21.16
CA PRO A 229 -18.23 19.03 -21.73
C PRO A 229 -17.14 19.20 -20.66
N GLU A 230 -17.41 19.95 -19.58
CA GLU A 230 -16.44 20.19 -18.50
C GLU A 230 -16.05 18.90 -17.77
N GLN A 231 -17.02 18.02 -17.47
CA GLN A 231 -16.76 16.73 -16.82
C GLN A 231 -15.99 15.78 -17.74
N ARG A 232 -16.35 15.75 -19.03
CA ARG A 232 -15.61 14.97 -20.03
C ARG A 232 -14.16 15.44 -20.15
N GLN A 233 -13.95 16.76 -20.23
CA GLN A 233 -12.62 17.34 -20.28
C GLN A 233 -11.81 17.01 -19.02
N ALA A 234 -12.39 17.21 -17.83
CA ALA A 234 -11.74 16.89 -16.57
C ALA A 234 -11.37 15.39 -16.46
N PHE A 235 -12.25 14.50 -16.92
CA PHE A 235 -12.05 13.06 -16.91
C PHE A 235 -10.91 12.63 -17.85
N GLU A 236 -10.87 13.13 -19.08
CA GLU A 236 -9.78 12.80 -20.00
C GLU A 236 -8.47 13.46 -19.59
N GLN A 237 -8.51 14.71 -19.09
CA GLN A 237 -7.32 15.41 -18.61
C GLN A 237 -6.68 14.66 -17.44
N ILE A 238 -7.43 14.25 -16.42
CA ILE A 238 -6.82 13.54 -15.28
C ILE A 238 -6.23 12.17 -15.68
N LYS A 239 -6.82 11.50 -16.68
CA LYS A 239 -6.25 10.26 -17.24
C LYS A 239 -4.93 10.53 -17.94
N GLN A 240 -4.83 11.61 -18.70
CA GLN A 240 -3.59 12.04 -19.34
C GLN A 240 -2.51 12.42 -18.32
N GLU A 241 -2.86 13.17 -17.29
CA GLU A 241 -1.90 13.57 -16.24
C GLU A 241 -1.37 12.37 -15.44
N ILE A 242 -2.19 11.32 -15.23
CA ILE A 242 -1.72 10.09 -14.57
C ILE A 242 -0.63 9.37 -15.37
N VAL A 243 -0.68 9.43 -16.70
CA VAL A 243 0.38 8.86 -17.56
C VAL A 243 1.68 9.65 -17.42
N HIS A 244 1.58 10.95 -17.17
CA HIS A 244 2.71 11.87 -16.96
C HIS A 244 2.99 12.14 -15.47
N ALA A 245 2.52 11.26 -14.59
CA ALA A 245 2.61 11.44 -13.15
C ALA A 245 4.07 11.61 -12.69
N VAL A 246 4.29 12.63 -11.86
CA VAL A 246 5.61 12.99 -11.37
C VAL A 246 6.10 11.94 -10.37
N SER A 247 7.34 11.48 -10.55
CA SER A 247 8.02 10.65 -9.56
C SER A 247 8.40 11.51 -8.35
N LEU A 248 7.96 11.12 -7.17
CA LEU A 248 8.26 11.85 -5.93
C LEU A 248 9.55 11.30 -5.33
N GLY A 249 10.41 12.18 -4.86
CA GLY A 249 11.69 11.80 -4.28
C GLY A 249 11.93 12.53 -2.96
N PRO A 250 13.06 12.25 -2.30
CA PRO A 250 13.39 12.85 -1.01
C PRO A 250 13.35 14.38 -1.10
N VAL A 251 12.73 15.00 -0.10
CA VAL A 251 12.70 16.45 0.04
C VAL A 251 14.13 16.96 0.18
N ARG A 252 14.54 17.81 -0.75
CA ARG A 252 15.86 18.43 -0.72
C ARG A 252 15.84 19.62 0.23
N ALA A 253 16.87 19.72 1.06
CA ALA A 253 17.12 20.89 1.90
C ALA A 253 18.45 21.52 1.49
N GLY A 254 18.51 22.84 1.46
CA GLY A 254 19.71 23.58 1.11
C GLY A 254 19.41 24.98 0.58
N PRO A 255 20.38 25.90 0.63
CA PRO A 255 20.18 27.29 0.20
C PRO A 255 19.81 27.42 -1.29
N ASP A 256 20.22 26.44 -2.13
CA ASP A 256 19.98 26.46 -3.58
C ASP A 256 18.66 25.75 -3.99
N VAL A 257 17.91 25.19 -3.04
CA VAL A 257 16.67 24.48 -3.33
C VAL A 257 15.52 25.47 -3.48
N LYS A 258 14.97 25.57 -4.69
CA LYS A 258 13.78 26.39 -4.97
C LYS A 258 12.50 25.58 -4.80
N ASN A 259 11.77 25.89 -3.72
CA ASN A 259 10.41 25.44 -3.52
C ASN A 259 9.44 26.34 -4.31
N VAL A 260 8.53 25.74 -5.06
CA VAL A 260 7.48 26.42 -5.82
C VAL A 260 6.14 26.02 -5.23
N LEU A 261 5.43 27.00 -4.67
CA LEU A 261 4.06 26.85 -4.20
C LEU A 261 3.12 27.38 -5.28
N TYR A 262 2.38 26.48 -5.93
CA TYR A 262 1.27 26.87 -6.79
C TYR A 262 0.05 27.07 -5.90
N THR A 263 -0.61 28.21 -6.05
CA THR A 263 -1.88 28.50 -5.39
C THR A 263 -2.90 28.92 -6.44
N ALA A 264 -4.14 28.51 -6.26
CA ALA A 264 -5.26 28.96 -7.06
C ALA A 264 -6.47 29.10 -6.15
N ALA A 265 -7.20 30.21 -6.28
CA ALA A 265 -8.46 30.44 -5.61
C ALA A 265 -9.59 30.33 -6.65
N ARG A 266 -10.59 29.50 -6.37
CA ARG A 266 -11.85 29.45 -7.13
C ARG A 266 -13.03 29.64 -6.19
N GLU A 267 -14.23 29.80 -6.74
CA GLU A 267 -15.49 29.94 -5.97
C GLU A 267 -15.70 28.83 -4.93
N ASN A 268 -15.08 27.65 -5.10
CA ASN A 268 -15.18 26.51 -4.19
C ASN A 268 -14.04 26.42 -3.14
N GLY A 269 -13.18 27.43 -3.03
CA GLY A 269 -12.09 27.52 -2.04
C GLY A 269 -10.68 27.55 -2.65
N PRO A 270 -9.65 27.74 -1.80
CA PRO A 270 -8.26 27.74 -2.24
C PRO A 270 -7.75 26.31 -2.47
N THR A 271 -6.92 26.16 -3.48
CA THR A 271 -6.14 24.95 -3.77
C THR A 271 -4.67 25.31 -3.84
N TRP A 272 -3.81 24.41 -3.37
CA TRP A 272 -2.37 24.61 -3.43
C TRP A 272 -1.62 23.30 -3.64
N SER A 273 -0.42 23.39 -4.20
CA SER A 273 0.53 22.27 -4.32
C SER A 273 1.96 22.78 -4.21
N LEU A 274 2.79 22.08 -3.46
CA LEU A 274 4.19 22.42 -3.21
C LEU A 274 5.09 21.47 -4.02
N TRP A 275 6.03 22.04 -4.77
CA TRP A 275 6.98 21.31 -5.62
C TRP A 275 8.40 21.83 -5.43
N GLN A 276 9.39 21.00 -5.74
CA GLN A 276 10.79 21.41 -5.82
C GLN A 276 11.24 21.35 -7.27
N LYS A 277 11.85 22.42 -7.78
CA LYS A 277 12.47 22.38 -9.11
C LYS A 277 13.72 21.49 -9.07
N ALA A 278 13.90 20.63 -10.07
CA ALA A 278 15.15 19.92 -10.23
C ALA A 278 16.27 20.90 -10.61
N ALA A 279 17.50 20.64 -10.15
CA ALA A 279 18.66 21.43 -10.53
C ALA A 279 18.85 21.34 -12.06
N GLY A 280 18.75 22.47 -12.76
CA GLY A 280 18.90 22.55 -14.21
C GLY A 280 17.60 22.75 -15.02
N GLU A 281 16.43 22.70 -14.38
CA GLU A 281 15.18 23.09 -15.04
C GLU A 281 14.95 24.61 -14.87
N THR A 282 15.17 25.35 -15.95
CA THR A 282 14.77 26.77 -16.09
C THR A 282 13.26 26.92 -15.90
#